data_AF-A0A7K7WAX4-F1
#
_entry.id   AF-A0A7K7WAX4-F1
#
_cell.length_a   1.000
_cell.length_b   1.000
_cell.length_c   1.000
_cell.angle_alpha   90.00
_cell.angle_beta   90.00
_cell.angle_gamma   90.00
#
_symmetry.space_group_name_H-M   'P 1'
#
loop_
_entity.id
_entity.type
_entity.pdbx_description
1 polymer ?
#
loop_
_entity_poly.entity_id
_entity_poly.type
_entity_poly.pdbx_seq_one_letter_code
_entity_poly.pdbx_strand_id
1 'polypeptide(L)'
;SHGNKEVFSCRGILLAVQWFWDRGHKDITVFVPSWRKEQPRPDVLITDQYILRDLEKKKILVFTPSRRVGGKRVVCYDDRFIVKLAHESDGIVVSNDTYRDLQNERPEWKKFIEERLLMYSFVNDKY
;
A
#
# COMPACT_ATOMS: atom_id res chain seq x y z
N SER A 1 -6.82 -5.84 -6.37
CA SER A 1 -6.04 -7.00 -6.82
C SER A 1 -6.51 -8.29 -6.17
N HIS A 2 -6.54 -8.37 -4.85
CA HIS A 2 -7.09 -9.52 -4.13
C HIS A 2 -8.62 -9.47 -4.04
N GLY A 3 -9.30 -10.59 -4.31
CA GLY A 3 -10.76 -10.68 -4.27
C GLY A 3 -11.46 -9.86 -5.36
N ASN A 4 -12.62 -9.27 -5.04
CA ASN A 4 -13.37 -8.41 -5.95
C ASN A 4 -12.61 -7.08 -6.16
N LYS A 5 -12.42 -6.69 -7.44
CA LYS A 5 -11.71 -5.46 -7.82
C LYS A 5 -12.36 -4.18 -7.29
N GLU A 6 -13.65 -4.20 -6.97
CA GLU A 6 -14.39 -3.05 -6.42
C GLU A 6 -14.32 -2.95 -4.89
N VAL A 7 -13.70 -3.92 -4.22
CA VAL A 7 -13.64 -4.01 -2.76
C VAL A 7 -12.20 -3.87 -2.28
N PHE A 8 -11.98 -3.06 -1.25
CA PHE A 8 -10.68 -3.02 -0.57
C PHE A 8 -10.56 -4.21 0.38
N SER A 9 -9.91 -5.28 -0.08
CA SER A 9 -9.73 -6.50 0.72
C SER A 9 -8.47 -6.44 1.57
N CYS A 10 -8.60 -6.20 2.89
CA CYS A 10 -7.46 -6.12 3.81
C CYS A 10 -6.73 -7.46 3.96
N ARG A 11 -7.40 -8.58 3.72
CA ARG A 11 -6.79 -9.91 3.71
C ARG A 11 -5.69 -10.04 2.66
N GLY A 12 -5.84 -9.37 1.51
CA GLY A 12 -4.79 -9.32 0.49
C GLY A 12 -3.48 -8.72 1.00
N ILE A 13 -3.56 -7.69 1.84
CA ILE A 13 -2.37 -7.09 2.48
C ILE A 13 -1.70 -8.10 3.40
N LEU A 14 -2.48 -8.78 4.24
CA LEU A 14 -1.94 -9.77 5.17
C LEU A 14 -1.26 -10.93 4.42
N LEU A 15 -1.86 -11.42 3.33
CA LEU A 15 -1.30 -12.49 2.52
C LEU A 15 0.04 -12.09 1.88
N ALA A 16 0.11 -10.88 1.31
CA ALA A 16 1.35 -10.36 0.76
C ALA A 16 2.44 -10.22 1.83
N VAL A 17 2.11 -9.65 3.00
CA VAL A 17 3.05 -9.53 4.13
C VAL A 17 3.53 -10.91 4.60
N GLN A 18 2.62 -11.88 4.72
CA GLN A 18 2.95 -13.24 5.13
C GLN A 18 3.92 -13.91 4.16
N TRP A 19 3.73 -13.72 2.85
CA TRP A 19 4.62 -14.27 1.83
C TRP A 19 6.09 -13.82 2.01
N PHE A 20 6.32 -12.56 2.38
CA PHE A 20 7.66 -12.05 2.67
C PHE A 20 8.18 -12.57 4.02
N TRP A 21 7.32 -12.68 5.04
CA TRP A 21 7.70 -13.24 6.34
C TRP A 21 8.15 -14.69 6.25
N ASP A 22 7.42 -15.52 5.51
CA ASP A 22 7.73 -16.95 5.35
C ASP A 22 9.09 -17.17 4.67
N ARG A 23 9.61 -16.13 3.99
CA ARG A 23 10.94 -16.09 3.35
C ARG A 23 12.01 -15.43 4.23
N GLY A 24 11.67 -15.04 5.46
CA GLY A 24 12.59 -14.48 6.44
C GLY A 24 12.76 -12.96 6.40
N HIS A 25 12.00 -12.23 5.58
CA HIS A 25 12.06 -10.77 5.56
C HIS A 25 11.45 -10.18 6.84
N LYS A 26 12.17 -9.24 7.47
CA LYS A 26 11.75 -8.58 8.72
C LYS A 26 11.41 -7.10 8.53
N ASP A 27 12.07 -6.44 7.57
CA ASP A 27 11.83 -5.06 7.25
C ASP A 27 10.79 -4.98 6.13
N ILE A 28 9.54 -4.76 6.53
CA ILE A 28 8.37 -4.68 5.65
C ILE A 28 7.57 -3.49 6.10
N THR A 29 7.35 -2.54 5.19
CA THR A 29 6.48 -1.38 5.43
C THR A 29 5.33 -1.37 4.43
N VAL A 30 4.10 -1.26 4.94
CA VAL A 30 2.88 -1.14 4.15
C VAL A 30 2.29 0.25 4.37
N PHE A 31 2.04 0.99 3.29
CA PHE A 31 1.35 2.26 3.36
C PHE A 31 -0.13 2.11 3.03
N VAL A 32 -0.99 2.68 3.87
CA VAL A 32 -2.43 2.75 3.62
C VAL A 32 -2.96 4.14 4.04
N PRO A 33 -3.83 4.78 3.27
CA PRO A 33 -4.42 6.05 3.69
C PRO A 33 -5.21 5.95 4.99
N SER A 34 -4.98 6.88 5.92
CA SER A 34 -5.63 6.89 7.25
C SER A 34 -7.16 6.87 7.21
N TRP A 35 -7.80 7.41 6.17
CA TRP A 35 -9.25 7.35 6.02
C TRP A 35 -9.79 5.93 5.87
N ARG A 36 -8.95 4.95 5.50
CA ARG A 36 -9.31 3.52 5.50
C ARG A 36 -9.57 2.97 6.91
N LYS A 37 -9.28 3.73 7.98
CA LYS A 37 -9.70 3.43 9.36
C LYS A 37 -11.12 3.92 9.70
N GLU A 38 -11.68 4.83 8.90
CA GLU A 38 -13.01 5.38 9.14
C GLU A 38 -14.07 4.27 9.00
N GLN A 39 -15.24 4.48 9.59
CA GLN A 39 -16.37 3.57 9.40
C GLN A 39 -16.66 3.40 7.89
N PRO A 40 -16.78 2.16 7.39
CA PRO A 40 -17.06 1.91 5.98
C PRO A 40 -18.34 2.59 5.53
N ARG A 41 -18.33 3.11 4.30
CA ARG A 41 -19.51 3.68 3.65
C ARG A 41 -19.97 2.76 2.53
N PRO A 42 -21.25 2.79 2.12
CA PRO A 42 -21.75 1.94 1.05
C PRO A 42 -21.00 2.10 -0.29
N ASP A 43 -20.51 3.31 -0.57
CA ASP A 43 -19.72 3.65 -1.76
C ASP A 43 -18.25 3.24 -1.67
N VAL A 44 -17.77 2.84 -0.49
CA VAL A 44 -16.39 2.43 -0.28
C VAL A 44 -16.32 1.14 0.52
N LEU A 45 -16.46 0.03 -0.21
CA LEU A 45 -16.46 -1.31 0.36
C LEU A 45 -15.06 -1.70 0.83
N ILE A 46 -14.99 -2.28 2.03
CA ILE A 46 -13.78 -2.77 2.67
C ILE A 46 -14.11 -4.02 3.48
N THR A 47 -13.29 -5.07 3.38
CA THR A 47 -13.43 -6.31 4.16
C THR A 47 -12.25 -6.48 5.10
N ASP A 48 -12.49 -7.13 6.24
CA ASP A 48 -11.47 -7.46 7.23
C ASP A 48 -10.67 -6.24 7.74
N GLN A 49 -11.36 -5.10 7.89
CA GLN A 49 -10.74 -3.81 8.23
C GLN A 49 -9.88 -3.85 9.51
N TYR A 50 -10.18 -4.74 10.45
CA TYR A 50 -9.42 -4.93 11.69
C TYR A 50 -7.94 -5.27 11.44
N ILE A 51 -7.63 -5.96 10.33
CA ILE A 51 -6.26 -6.31 9.93
C ILE A 51 -5.36 -5.08 9.85
N LEU A 52 -5.89 -3.93 9.40
CA LEU A 52 -5.09 -2.71 9.26
C LEU A 52 -4.55 -2.24 10.61
N ARG A 53 -5.37 -2.34 11.68
CA ARG A 53 -4.95 -1.97 13.04
C ARG A 53 -3.99 -2.98 13.63
N ASP A 54 -4.17 -4.27 13.32
CA ASP A 54 -3.28 -5.32 13.81
C ASP A 54 -1.89 -5.21 13.17
N LEU A 55 -1.81 -4.88 11.88
CA LEU A 55 -0.52 -4.61 11.20
C LEU A 55 0.13 -3.30 11.67
N GLU A 56 -0.66 -2.26 11.99
CA GLU A 56 -0.17 -1.01 12.59
C GLU A 56 0.48 -1.28 13.96
N LYS A 57 -0.18 -2.08 14.83
CA LYS A 57 0.37 -2.48 16.13
C LYS A 57 1.68 -3.27 16.01
N LYS A 58 1.82 -4.07 14.95
CA LYS A 58 3.05 -4.81 14.63
C LYS A 58 4.15 -3.94 13.99
N LYS A 59 3.92 -2.64 13.82
CA LYS A 59 4.83 -1.67 13.18
C LYS A 59 5.17 -2.02 11.72
N ILE A 60 4.24 -2.68 11.02
CA ILE A 60 4.39 -3.03 9.60
C ILE A 60 3.60 -2.05 8.75
N LEU A 61 2.39 -1.73 9.17
CA LEU A 61 1.53 -0.80 8.45
C LEU A 61 1.68 0.61 9.03
N VAL A 62 1.92 1.57 8.14
CA VAL A 62 1.95 2.99 8.42
C VAL A 62 0.80 3.66 7.70
N PHE A 63 -0.01 4.41 8.45
CA PHE A 63 -1.07 5.18 7.83
C PHE A 63 -0.55 6.51 7.31
N THR A 64 -0.80 6.78 6.03
CA THR A 64 -0.49 8.07 5.44
C THR A 64 -1.56 9.12 5.81
N PRO A 65 -1.17 10.40 5.89
CA PRO A 65 -2.10 11.45 6.31
C PRO A 65 -3.28 11.63 5.33
N SER A 66 -4.47 11.79 5.90
CA SER A 66 -5.66 12.21 5.18
C SER A 66 -6.54 13.04 6.12
N ARG A 67 -7.31 13.98 5.59
CA ARG A 67 -8.16 14.87 6.37
C ARG A 67 -9.43 15.26 5.63
N ARG A 68 -10.39 15.86 6.34
CA ARG A 68 -11.56 16.50 5.73
C ARG A 68 -11.40 18.01 5.75
N VAL A 69 -11.65 18.66 4.62
CA VAL A 69 -11.66 20.12 4.45
C VAL A 69 -12.97 20.49 3.79
N GLY A 70 -13.81 21.28 4.47
CA GLY A 70 -15.13 21.68 3.94
C GLY A 70 -16.04 20.49 3.59
N GLY A 71 -16.02 19.41 4.40
CA GLY A 71 -16.80 18.19 4.16
C GLY A 71 -16.24 17.27 3.06
N LYS A 72 -15.25 17.71 2.28
CA LYS A 72 -14.57 16.91 1.26
C LYS A 72 -13.32 16.24 1.83
N ARG A 73 -13.06 15.01 1.41
CA ARG A 73 -11.84 14.27 1.78
C ARG A 73 -10.66 14.77 0.95
N VAL A 74 -9.57 15.10 1.64
CA VAL A 74 -8.27 15.44 1.06
C VAL A 74 -7.29 14.34 1.50
N VAL A 75 -6.72 13.63 0.53
CA VAL A 75 -5.79 12.52 0.78
C VAL A 75 -4.42 12.95 0.27
N CYS A 76 -3.38 12.74 1.07
CA CYS A 76 -2.02 12.92 0.58
C CYS A 76 -1.71 11.86 -0.49
N TYR A 77 -0.78 12.16 -1.39
CA TYR A 77 -0.39 11.21 -2.43
C TYR A 77 0.47 10.11 -1.82
N ASP A 78 -0.12 8.95 -1.54
CA ASP A 78 0.53 7.84 -0.84
C ASP A 78 1.75 7.31 -1.61
N ASP A 79 1.70 7.37 -2.93
CA ASP A 79 2.76 6.91 -3.83
C ASP A 79 4.10 7.60 -3.55
N ARG A 80 4.09 8.89 -3.18
CA ARG A 80 5.32 9.60 -2.81
C ARG A 80 5.94 9.02 -1.54
N PHE A 81 5.14 8.61 -0.55
CA PHE A 81 5.68 7.96 0.65
C PHE A 81 6.27 6.60 0.31
N ILE A 82 5.59 5.82 -0.54
CA ILE A 82 6.03 4.50 -0.99
C ILE A 82 7.36 4.58 -1.72
N VAL A 83 7.43 5.38 -2.80
CA VAL A 83 8.64 5.50 -3.64
C VAL A 83 9.78 6.12 -2.86
N LYS A 84 9.52 7.18 -2.08
CA LYS A 84 10.57 7.85 -1.30
C LYS A 84 11.18 6.92 -0.26
N LEU A 85 10.37 6.21 0.53
CA LEU A 85 10.89 5.29 1.54
C LEU A 85 11.75 4.20 0.90
N ALA A 86 11.20 3.52 -0.12
CA ALA A 86 11.91 2.43 -0.78
C ALA A 86 13.21 2.90 -1.45
N HIS A 87 13.23 4.11 -2.02
CA HIS A 87 14.43 4.71 -2.59
C HIS A 87 15.47 5.05 -1.52
N GLU A 88 15.07 5.70 -0.42
CA GLU A 88 15.98 6.09 0.67
C GLU A 88 16.54 4.89 1.44
N SER A 89 15.81 3.77 1.48
CA SER A 89 16.24 2.53 2.13
C SER A 89 16.95 1.54 1.21
N ASP A 90 17.16 1.88 -0.07
CA ASP A 90 17.61 0.95 -1.13
C ASP A 90 16.80 -0.37 -1.18
N GLY A 91 15.49 -0.26 -0.99
CA GLY A 91 14.54 -1.36 -0.97
C GLY A 91 13.90 -1.66 -2.33
N ILE A 92 12.78 -2.40 -2.29
CA ILE A 92 11.92 -2.66 -3.44
C ILE A 92 10.51 -2.13 -3.21
N VAL A 93 9.78 -1.85 -4.29
CA VAL A 93 8.36 -1.48 -4.23
C VAL A 93 7.52 -2.63 -4.72
N VAL A 94 6.52 -3.03 -3.95
CA VAL A 94 5.59 -4.09 -4.31
C VAL A 94 4.28 -3.47 -4.78
N SER A 95 4.08 -3.37 -6.09
CA SER A 95 2.89 -2.73 -6.67
C SER A 95 2.71 -3.14 -8.14
N ASN A 96 1.48 -3.02 -8.62
CA ASN A 96 1.17 -3.09 -10.05
C ASN A 96 0.96 -1.70 -10.67
N ASP A 97 0.98 -0.64 -9.86
CA ASP A 97 1.08 0.73 -10.37
C ASP A 97 2.53 1.02 -10.75
N THR A 98 2.70 1.74 -11.85
CA THR A 98 4.01 2.15 -12.36
C THR A 98 4.37 3.57 -11.92
N TYR A 99 3.48 4.31 -11.26
CA TYR A 99 3.75 5.65 -10.72
C TYR A 99 4.27 6.63 -11.78
N ARG A 100 3.65 6.62 -12.97
CA ARG A 100 4.13 7.37 -14.15
C ARG A 100 4.31 8.87 -13.89
N ASP A 101 3.47 9.44 -13.05
CA ASP A 101 3.58 10.83 -12.62
C ASP A 101 4.87 11.06 -11.82
N LEU A 102 5.18 10.19 -10.84
CA LEU A 102 6.40 10.28 -10.04
C LEU A 102 7.67 10.02 -10.86
N GLN A 103 7.60 9.14 -11.87
CA GLN A 103 8.70 8.95 -12.82
C GLN A 103 9.03 10.24 -13.59
N ASN A 104 8.01 11.06 -13.89
CA ASN A 104 8.21 12.32 -14.60
C ASN A 104 8.65 13.47 -13.67
N GLU A 105 8.43 13.35 -12.35
CA GLU A 105 8.87 14.36 -11.38
C GLU A 105 10.39 14.37 -11.18
N ARG A 106 11.01 13.18 -11.15
CA ARG A 106 12.41 13.00 -10.76
C ARG A 106 13.09 11.89 -11.59
N PRO A 107 14.14 12.19 -12.36
CA PRO A 107 14.86 11.17 -13.13
C PRO A 107 15.42 10.03 -12.26
N GLU A 108 15.83 10.32 -11.03
CA GLU A 108 16.32 9.31 -10.08
C GLU A 108 15.21 8.32 -9.67
N TRP A 109 13.98 8.81 -9.49
CA TRP A 109 12.84 7.96 -9.16
C TRP A 109 12.40 7.12 -10.34
N LYS A 110 12.46 7.66 -11.56
CA LYS A 110 12.21 6.88 -12.78
C LYS A 110 13.10 5.64 -12.82
N LYS A 111 14.42 5.84 -12.74
CA LYS A 111 15.38 4.73 -12.76
C LYS A 111 15.12 3.73 -11.64
N PHE A 112 14.89 4.22 -10.42
CA PHE A 112 14.59 3.37 -9.27
C PHE A 112 13.33 2.52 -9.49
N ILE A 113 12.23 3.11 -9.96
CA ILE A 113 10.97 2.39 -10.21
C ILE A 113 11.16 1.34 -11.30
N GLU A 114 11.88 1.66 -12.39
CA GLU A 114 12.18 0.71 -13.47
C GLU A 114 13.00 -0.50 -12.99
N GLU A 115 13.91 -0.31 -12.02
CA GLU A 115 14.81 -1.36 -11.53
C GLU A 115 14.29 -2.12 -10.29
N ARG A 116 13.38 -1.53 -9.51
CA ARG A 116 13.02 -2.01 -8.16
C ARG A 116 11.52 -2.27 -7.95
N LEU A 117 10.69 -2.15 -8.99
CA LEU A 117 9.26 -2.49 -8.92
C LEU A 117 9.04 -4.00 -9.08
N LEU A 118 8.46 -4.62 -8.06
CA LEU A 118 8.01 -6.01 -8.05
C LEU A 118 6.49 -6.07 -8.24
N MET A 119 6.08 -6.51 -9.43
CA MET A 119 4.68 -6.76 -9.77
C MET A 119 4.20 -8.11 -9.23
N TYR A 120 2.88 -8.24 -9.06
CA TYR A 120 2.26 -9.46 -8.53
C TYR A 120 0.89 -9.72 -9.14
N SER A 121 0.38 -10.93 -8.95
CA SER A 121 -0.99 -11.29 -9.30
C SER A 121 -1.55 -12.19 -8.21
N PHE A 122 -2.84 -12.04 -7.91
CA PHE A 122 -3.53 -12.93 -6.99
C PHE A 122 -4.29 -14.00 -7.75
N VAL A 123 -4.15 -15.26 -7.32
CA VAL A 123 -5.05 -16.35 -7.71
C VAL A 123 -5.76 -16.84 -6.46
N ASN A 124 -6.98 -16.33 -6.25
CA ASN A 124 -7.68 -16.44 -4.97
C ASN A 124 -6.82 -15.87 -3.83
N ASP A 125 -6.54 -16.67 -2.80
CA ASP A 125 -5.71 -16.30 -1.66
C ASP A 125 -4.20 -16.52 -1.90
N LYS A 126 -3.79 -16.92 -3.11
CA LYS A 126 -2.38 -17.12 -3.44
C LYS A 126 -1.80 -15.83 -3.97
N TYR A 127 -0.80 -15.32 -3.25
CA TYR A 127 0.04 -14.19 -3.62
C TYR A 127 1.24 -14.65 -4.46
#